data_AF-A0A1Y1RUP3-F1
#
_entry.id   AF-A0A1Y1RUP3-F1
#
_cell.length_a   1.000
_cell.length_b   1.000
_cell.length_c   1.000
_cell.angle_alpha   90.00
_cell.angle_beta   90.00
_cell.angle_gamma   90.00
#
_symmetry.space_group_name_H-M   'P 1'
#
loop_
_entity.id
_entity.type
_entity.pdbx_description
1 polymer ?
#
loop_
_entity_poly.entity_id
_entity_poly.type
_entity_poly.pdbx_seq_one_letter_code
_entity_poly.pdbx_strand_id
1 'polypeptide(L)'
;MPAIFNADLLSLFADFIVFIHLCYLVFTVGGEASILVGWLLGWNWVRNRVFRIIHLLSVLLVAFEAVMGIWCPLTLWEYRLRQAAGQSAEEEISFVGRLIRTVLFYDFPPWFFTLLYVGFGGLVLVTLIFVPPGKKRKG
;
A
#
# COMPACT_ATOMS: atom_id res chain seq x y z
N MET A 1 34.35 12.15 -0.76
CA MET A 1 34.01 11.08 0.20
C MET A 1 32.72 11.33 1.00
N PRO A 2 32.39 12.53 1.56
CA PRO A 2 31.13 12.70 2.30
C PRO A 2 29.87 12.66 1.43
N ALA A 3 29.96 13.08 0.16
CA ALA A 3 28.83 13.06 -0.77
C ALA A 3 28.37 11.63 -1.12
N ILE A 4 29.29 10.67 -1.17
CA ILE A 4 28.99 9.27 -1.53
C ILE A 4 28.21 8.59 -0.40
N PHE A 5 28.66 8.77 0.86
CA PHE A 5 27.97 8.22 2.03
C PHE A 5 26.53 8.73 2.16
N ASN A 6 26.28 10.00 1.83
CA ASN A 6 24.92 10.55 1.84
C ASN A 6 24.05 9.92 0.74
N ALA A 7 24.58 9.68 -0.46
CA ALA A 7 23.85 9.05 -1.55
C ALA A 7 23.45 7.60 -1.22
N ASP A 8 24.36 6.82 -0.63
CA ASP A 8 24.09 5.44 -0.21
C ASP A 8 22.99 5.37 0.85
N LEU A 9 23.04 6.26 1.86
CA LEU A 9 21.99 6.37 2.88
C LEU A 9 20.64 6.74 2.28
N LEU A 10 20.61 7.71 1.36
CA LEU A 10 19.37 8.12 0.67
C LEU A 10 18.79 6.98 -0.17
N SER A 11 19.63 6.22 -0.88
CA SER A 11 19.22 5.02 -1.60
C SER A 11 18.62 3.97 -0.66
N LEU A 12 19.25 3.74 0.50
CA LEU A 12 18.74 2.80 1.50
C LEU A 12 17.35 3.22 2.03
N PHE A 13 17.16 4.52 2.30
CA PHE A 13 15.85 5.03 2.69
C PHE A 13 14.82 4.91 1.57
N ALA A 14 15.19 5.16 0.31
CA ALA A 14 14.30 4.97 -0.83
C ALA A 14 13.83 3.51 -0.94
N ASP A 15 14.75 2.56 -0.80
CA ASP A 15 14.45 1.12 -0.80
C ASP A 15 13.59 0.71 0.40
N PHE A 16 13.80 1.32 1.56
CA PHE A 16 12.96 1.10 2.73
C PHE A 16 11.54 1.62 2.52
N ILE A 17 11.36 2.81 1.92
CA ILE A 17 10.03 3.36 1.61
C ILE A 17 9.31 2.48 0.58
N VAL A 18 9.99 2.04 -0.48
CA VAL A 18 9.35 1.18 -1.50
C VAL A 18 8.93 -0.16 -0.91
N PHE A 19 9.73 -0.71 0.02
CA PHE A 19 9.39 -1.91 0.77
C PHE A 19 8.15 -1.71 1.66
N ILE A 20 8.08 -0.59 2.40
CA ILE A 20 6.88 -0.24 3.18
C ILE A 20 5.66 -0.10 2.26
N HIS A 21 5.82 0.48 1.08
CA HIS A 21 4.74 0.62 0.11
C HIS A 21 4.23 -0.75 -0.36
N LEU A 22 5.13 -1.72 -0.58
CA LEU A 22 4.75 -3.10 -0.85
C LEU A 22 4.00 -3.73 0.31
N CYS A 23 4.47 -3.57 1.55
CA CYS A 23 3.75 -4.06 2.73
C CYS A 23 2.35 -3.47 2.83
N TYR A 24 2.18 -2.19 2.48
CA TYR A 24 0.88 -1.53 2.45
C TYR A 24 -0.05 -2.15 1.41
N LEU A 25 0.44 -2.40 0.18
CA LEU A 25 -0.32 -3.08 -0.86
C LEU A 25 -0.72 -4.50 -0.43
N VAL A 26 0.22 -5.26 0.13
CA VAL A 26 -0.05 -6.62 0.64
C VAL A 26 -1.06 -6.58 1.79
N PHE A 27 -0.97 -5.61 2.69
CA PHE A 27 -1.92 -5.46 3.78
C PHE A 27 -3.34 -5.13 3.29
N THR A 28 -3.47 -4.22 2.32
CA THR A 28 -4.78 -3.83 1.78
C THR A 28 -5.43 -4.95 0.99
N VAL A 29 -4.72 -5.53 0.02
CA VAL A 29 -5.23 -6.62 -0.83
C VAL A 29 -5.35 -7.93 -0.05
N GLY A 30 -4.28 -8.33 0.63
CA GLY A 30 -4.23 -9.55 1.45
C GLY A 30 -5.13 -9.48 2.67
N GLY A 31 -5.35 -8.29 3.24
CA GLY A 31 -6.31 -8.08 4.32
C GLY A 31 -7.74 -8.37 3.88
N GLU A 32 -8.14 -7.88 2.70
CA GLU A 32 -9.47 -8.14 2.16
C GLU A 32 -9.64 -9.61 1.78
N ALA A 33 -8.64 -10.21 1.14
CA ALA A 33 -8.63 -11.65 0.87
C ALA A 33 -8.76 -12.47 2.17
N SER A 34 -8.06 -12.08 3.22
CA SER A 34 -8.14 -12.72 4.54
C SER A 34 -9.53 -12.59 5.16
N ILE A 35 -10.19 -11.44 4.98
CA ILE A 35 -11.57 -11.21 5.45
C ILE A 35 -12.53 -12.16 4.74
N LEU A 36 -12.44 -12.27 3.41
CA LEU A 36 -13.31 -13.15 2.61
C LEU A 36 -13.10 -14.62 2.98
N VAL A 37 -11.84 -15.08 3.01
CA VAL A 37 -11.49 -16.45 3.39
C VAL A 37 -11.87 -16.74 4.84
N GLY A 38 -11.54 -15.83 5.75
CA GLY A 38 -11.87 -15.99 7.16
C GLY A 38 -13.37 -15.94 7.43
N TRP A 39 -14.16 -15.24 6.61
CA TRP A 39 -15.62 -15.30 6.67
C TRP A 39 -16.14 -16.67 6.25
N LEU A 40 -15.65 -17.23 5.13
CA LEU A 40 -16.02 -18.57 4.65
C LEU A 40 -15.61 -19.68 5.62
N LEU A 41 -14.43 -19.56 6.25
CA LEU A 41 -13.88 -20.53 7.19
C LEU A 41 -14.29 -20.28 8.66
N GLY A 42 -15.08 -19.24 8.93
CA GLY A 42 -15.57 -18.93 10.28
C GLY A 42 -14.49 -18.45 11.27
N TRP A 43 -13.39 -17.87 10.79
CA TRP A 43 -12.32 -17.35 11.63
C TRP A 43 -12.77 -16.16 12.48
N ASN A 44 -12.45 -16.17 13.78
CA ASN A 44 -12.87 -15.09 14.69
C ASN A 44 -11.97 -13.85 14.59
N TRP A 45 -10.70 -14.00 14.20
CA TRP A 45 -9.75 -12.88 14.17
C TRP A 45 -10.07 -11.85 13.08
N VAL A 46 -10.66 -12.26 11.95
CA VAL A 46 -11.07 -11.34 10.87
C VAL A 46 -12.21 -10.41 11.29
N ARG A 47 -12.92 -10.75 12.37
CA ARG A 47 -13.94 -9.92 13.01
C ARG A 47 -13.36 -8.94 14.04
N ASN A 48 -12.04 -8.89 14.21
CA ASN A 48 -11.40 -7.93 15.10
C ASN A 48 -11.60 -6.50 14.59
N ARG A 49 -12.22 -5.65 15.43
CA ARG A 49 -12.52 -4.25 15.11
C ARG A 49 -11.30 -3.43 14.75
N VAL A 50 -10.17 -3.64 15.43
CA VAL A 50 -8.95 -2.85 15.19
C VAL A 50 -8.42 -3.15 13.78
N PHE A 51 -8.31 -4.43 13.44
CA PHE A 51 -7.91 -4.87 12.10
C PHE A 51 -8.84 -4.30 11.02
N ARG A 52 -10.17 -4.40 11.21
CA ARG A 52 -11.16 -3.92 10.23
C ARG A 52 -11.13 -2.40 10.05
N ILE A 53 -10.95 -1.64 11.12
CA ILE A 53 -10.87 -0.17 11.04
C ILE A 53 -9.56 0.25 10.34
N ILE A 54 -8.42 -0.33 10.73
CA ILE A 54 -7.13 0.00 10.10
C ILE A 54 -7.16 -0.37 8.62
N HIS A 55 -7.64 -1.56 8.27
CA HIS A 55 -7.79 -2.01 6.89
C HIS A 55 -8.69 -1.07 6.07
N LEU A 56 -9.87 -0.72 6.60
CA LEU A 56 -10.78 0.22 5.95
C LEU A 56 -10.13 1.59 5.73
N LEU A 57 -9.51 2.16 6.76
CA LEU A 57 -8.87 3.47 6.67
C LEU A 57 -7.72 3.47 5.66
N SER A 58 -6.94 2.40 5.61
CA SER A 58 -5.89 2.24 4.59
C SER A 58 -6.50 2.25 3.18
N VAL A 59 -7.51 1.43 2.93
CA VAL A 59 -8.12 1.36 1.59
C VAL A 59 -8.78 2.68 1.19
N LEU A 60 -9.51 3.33 2.11
CA LEU A 60 -10.15 4.62 1.84
C LEU A 60 -9.14 5.74 1.58
N LEU A 61 -7.98 5.71 2.24
CA LEU A 61 -6.92 6.69 2.02
C LEU A 61 -6.40 6.62 0.57
N VAL A 62 -6.08 5.43 0.07
CA VAL A 62 -5.60 5.27 -1.33
C VAL A 62 -6.70 5.58 -2.34
N ALA A 63 -7.95 5.16 -2.07
CA ALA A 63 -9.07 5.50 -2.93
C ALA A 63 -9.29 7.02 -3.00
N PHE A 64 -9.15 7.72 -1.88
CA PHE A 64 -9.24 9.18 -1.81
C PHE A 64 -8.12 9.87 -2.60
N GLU A 65 -6.87 9.45 -2.41
CA GLU A 65 -5.72 9.97 -3.16
C GLU A 65 -5.95 9.86 -4.67
N ALA A 66 -6.47 8.73 -5.12
CA ALA A 66 -6.76 8.45 -6.52
C ALA A 66 -7.90 9.28 -7.12
N VAL A 67 -8.94 9.57 -6.33
CA VAL A 67 -10.04 10.46 -6.75
C VAL A 67 -9.56 11.91 -6.84
N MET A 68 -8.69 12.32 -5.92
CA MET A 68 -8.12 13.67 -5.92
C MET A 68 -7.02 13.85 -6.99
N GLY A 69 -6.59 12.77 -7.66
CA GLY A 69 -5.50 12.80 -8.64
C GLY A 69 -4.14 13.11 -8.01
N ILE A 70 -3.98 12.81 -6.71
CA ILE A 70 -2.75 13.05 -5.98
C ILE A 70 -1.90 11.77 -5.99
N TRP A 71 -0.58 11.93 -6.06
CA TRP A 71 0.35 10.82 -5.97
C TRP A 71 0.37 10.27 -4.54
N CYS A 72 0.41 8.95 -4.38
CA CYS A 72 0.58 8.34 -3.07
C CYS A 72 1.84 8.92 -2.38
N PRO A 73 1.76 9.42 -1.13
CA PRO A 73 2.88 10.05 -0.43
C PRO A 73 4.14 9.18 -0.42
N LEU A 74 3.99 7.85 -0.28
CA LEU A 74 5.11 6.91 -0.30
C LEU A 74 5.82 6.90 -1.65
N THR A 75 5.09 7.01 -2.76
CA THR A 75 5.66 7.09 -4.11
C THR A 75 6.41 8.40 -4.28
N LEU A 76 5.84 9.50 -3.81
CA LEU A 76 6.49 10.80 -3.90
C LEU A 76 7.78 10.86 -3.07
N TRP A 77 7.78 10.27 -1.87
CA TRP A 77 8.96 10.24 -1.01
C TRP A 77 10.06 9.34 -1.59
N GLU A 78 9.70 8.17 -2.09
CA GLU A 78 10.63 7.28 -2.78
C GLU A 78 11.30 7.99 -3.97
N TYR A 79 10.50 8.58 -4.85
CA TYR A 79 10.99 9.29 -6.03
C TYR A 79 11.94 10.44 -5.67
N ARG A 80 11.61 11.22 -4.63
CA ARG A 80 12.46 12.33 -4.16
C ARG A 80 13.77 11.85 -3.56
N LEU A 81 13.75 10.77 -2.78
CA LEU A 81 14.97 10.18 -2.21
C LEU A 81 15.88 9.62 -3.30
N ARG A 82 15.32 8.94 -4.31
CA ARG A 82 16.09 8.43 -5.46
C ARG A 82 16.74 9.55 -6.25
N GLN A 83 15.99 10.61 -6.56
CA GLN A 83 16.56 11.80 -7.19
C GLN A 83 17.68 12.43 -6.37
N ALA A 84 17.49 12.57 -5.05
CA ALA A 84 18.51 13.13 -4.17
C ALA A 84 19.76 12.23 -4.06
N ALA A 85 19.61 10.91 -4.22
CA ALA A 85 20.70 9.94 -4.31
C ALA A 85 21.40 9.93 -5.68
N GLY A 86 20.89 10.68 -6.67
CA GLY A 86 21.40 10.66 -8.04
C GLY A 86 20.93 9.48 -8.89
N GLN A 87 19.99 8.66 -8.39
CA GLN A 87 19.43 7.49 -9.08
C GLN A 87 18.40 7.93 -10.13
N SER A 88 18.91 8.32 -11.29
CA SER A 88 18.16 8.83 -12.43
C SER A 88 17.78 7.71 -13.40
N ALA A 89 18.59 6.65 -13.46
CA ALA A 89 18.38 5.48 -14.29
C ALA A 89 17.97 4.26 -13.46
N GLU A 90 17.16 3.36 -14.03
CA GLU A 90 16.76 2.11 -13.37
C GLU A 90 17.96 1.26 -12.96
N GLU A 91 19.05 1.28 -13.73
CA GLU A 91 20.28 0.52 -13.46
C GLU A 91 20.95 0.92 -12.14
N GLU A 92 20.79 2.18 -11.73
CA GLU A 92 21.39 2.75 -10.51
C GLU A 92 20.59 2.39 -9.23
N ILE A 93 19.38 1.88 -9.41
CA ILE A 93 18.51 1.42 -8.32
C ILE A 93 18.95 0.02 -7.88
N SER A 94 18.74 -0.33 -6.61
CA SER A 94 19.05 -1.70 -6.16
C SER A 94 18.18 -2.73 -6.86
N PHE A 95 18.67 -3.96 -6.99
CA PHE A 95 17.90 -5.06 -7.59
C PHE A 95 16.55 -5.27 -6.88
N VAL A 96 16.55 -5.25 -5.55
CA VAL A 96 15.33 -5.40 -4.74
C VAL A 96 14.40 -4.21 -4.96
N GLY A 97 14.93 -2.99 -4.97
CA GLY A 97 14.16 -1.79 -5.26
C GLY A 97 13.46 -1.88 -6.62
N ARG A 98 14.19 -2.24 -7.67
CA ARG A 98 13.61 -2.45 -9.01
C ARG A 98 12.51 -3.52 -9.02
N LEU A 99 12.75 -4.67 -8.41
CA LEU A 99 11.78 -5.76 -8.36
C LEU A 99 10.47 -5.32 -7.69
N ILE A 100 10.57 -4.58 -6.59
CA ILE A 100 9.38 -4.05 -5.91
C ILE A 100 8.68 -3.00 -6.79
N ARG A 101 9.44 -2.12 -7.45
CA ARG A 101 8.89 -1.13 -8.39
C ARG A 101 8.12 -1.78 -9.53
N THR A 102 8.60 -2.90 -10.09
CA THR A 102 7.86 -3.67 -11.11
C THR A 102 6.50 -4.17 -10.61
N VAL A 103 6.37 -4.47 -9.32
CA VAL A 103 5.09 -4.91 -8.73
C VAL A 103 4.17 -3.73 -8.43
N LEU A 104 4.72 -2.61 -7.96
CA LEU A 104 3.95 -1.46 -7.49
C LEU A 104 3.57 -0.46 -8.60
N PHE A 105 4.46 -0.26 -9.57
CA PHE A 105 4.34 0.78 -10.57
C PHE A 105 4.11 0.14 -11.93
N TYR A 106 2.85 0.13 -12.35
CA TYR A 106 2.45 -0.36 -13.66
C TYR A 106 2.05 0.81 -14.56
N ASP A 107 2.47 0.76 -15.82
CA ASP A 107 2.22 1.83 -16.79
C ASP A 107 0.80 1.74 -17.38
N PHE A 108 -0.20 2.01 -16.55
CA PHE A 108 -1.58 2.19 -16.99
C PHE A 108 -2.03 3.65 -16.87
N PRO A 109 -3.05 4.06 -17.67
CA PRO A 109 -3.62 5.39 -17.54
C PRO A 109 -4.13 5.65 -16.10
N PRO A 110 -4.02 6.89 -15.57
CA PRO A 110 -4.45 7.19 -14.21
C PRO A 110 -5.91 6.82 -13.90
N TRP A 111 -6.82 6.98 -14.87
CA TRP A 111 -8.24 6.63 -14.71
C TRP A 111 -8.45 5.14 -14.42
N PHE A 112 -7.59 4.26 -14.93
CA PHE A 112 -7.69 2.82 -14.69
C PHE A 112 -7.47 2.53 -13.20
N PHE A 113 -6.44 3.15 -12.62
CA PHE A 113 -6.16 3.04 -11.19
C PHE A 113 -7.26 3.67 -10.33
N THR A 114 -7.80 4.84 -10.72
CA THR A 114 -8.94 5.44 -10.01
C THR A 114 -10.14 4.48 -9.96
N LEU A 115 -10.51 3.86 -11.09
CA LEU A 115 -11.60 2.88 -11.12
C LEU A 115 -11.29 1.66 -10.23
N LEU A 116 -10.06 1.14 -10.30
CA LEU A 116 -9.63 -0.02 -9.53
C LEU A 116 -9.67 0.28 -8.02
N TYR A 117 -9.15 1.42 -7.58
CA TYR A 117 -9.10 1.79 -6.17
C TYR A 117 -10.47 2.15 -5.60
N VAL A 118 -11.31 2.87 -6.36
CA VAL A 118 -12.69 3.18 -5.95
C VAL A 118 -13.53 1.91 -5.92
N GLY A 119 -13.40 1.04 -6.92
CA GLY A 119 -14.09 -0.25 -6.96
C GLY A 119 -13.68 -1.16 -5.80
N PHE A 120 -12.38 -1.24 -5.51
CA PHE A 120 -11.87 -1.98 -4.36
C PHE A 120 -12.34 -1.38 -3.03
N GLY A 121 -12.33 -0.06 -2.87
CA GLY A 121 -12.91 0.61 -1.69
C GLY A 121 -14.40 0.32 -1.50
N GLY A 122 -15.16 0.32 -2.60
CA GLY A 122 -16.56 -0.10 -2.60
C GLY A 122 -16.74 -1.55 -2.16
N LEU A 123 -15.90 -2.47 -2.64
CA LEU A 123 -15.89 -3.86 -2.21
C LEU A 123 -15.63 -3.98 -0.70
N VAL A 124 -14.62 -3.29 -0.16
CA VAL A 124 -14.32 -3.30 1.28
C VAL A 124 -15.49 -2.76 2.11
N LEU A 125 -16.17 -1.70 1.64
CA LEU A 125 -17.38 -1.18 2.30
C LEU A 125 -18.51 -2.21 2.30
N VAL A 126 -18.73 -2.89 1.18
CA VAL A 126 -19.70 -3.98 1.06
C VAL A 126 -19.35 -5.10 2.05
N THR A 127 -18.10 -5.56 2.10
CA THR A 127 -17.73 -6.64 3.02
C THR A 127 -17.80 -6.21 4.48
N LEU A 128 -17.61 -4.92 4.79
CA LEU A 128 -17.83 -4.38 6.13
C LEU A 128 -19.29 -4.48 6.60
N ILE A 129 -20.23 -4.23 5.69
CA ILE A 129 -21.67 -4.30 5.97
C ILE A 129 -22.13 -5.76 6.11
N PHE A 130 -21.73 -6.63 5.18
CA PHE A 130 -22.14 -8.04 5.17
C PHE A 130 -21.43 -8.89 6.23
N VAL A 131 -20.18 -8.53 6.57
CA VAL A 131 -19.37 -9.21 7.60
C VAL A 131 -19.05 -8.20 8.70
N PRO A 132 -20.04 -7.86 9.56
CA PRO A 132 -19.86 -6.84 10.58
C PRO A 132 -18.78 -7.27 11.58
N PRO A 133 -17.95 -6.34 12.06
CA PRO A 133 -16.93 -6.65 13.05
C PRO A 133 -17.61 -7.12 14.35
N GLY A 134 -17.04 -8.17 14.94
CA GLY A 134 -17.58 -8.80 16.15
C GLY A 134 -17.74 -7.78 17.28
N LYS A 135 -18.78 -7.93 18.09
CA LYS A 135 -18.87 -7.18 19.35
C LYS A 135 -17.68 -7.58 20.22
N LYS A 136 -16.87 -6.62 20.67
CA LYS A 136 -15.91 -6.86 21.75
C LYS A 136 -16.70 -7.50 22.89
N ARG A 137 -16.39 -8.74 23.23
CA ARG A 137 -16.86 -9.33 24.49
C ARG A 137 -16.21 -8.47 25.57
N LYS A 138 -17.00 -7.63 26.24
CA LYS A 138 -16.54 -6.91 27.43
C LYS A 138 -16.17 -8.01 28.43
N GLY A 139 -14.87 -8.13 28.70
CA GLY A 139 -14.40 -8.88 29.86
C GLY A 139 -14.81 -8.16 31.13
#